data_AF-A0A5K0WPI5-F1
#
_entry.id   AF-A0A5K0WPI5-F1
#
_cell.length_a   1.000
_cell.length_b   1.000
_cell.length_c   1.000
_cell.angle_alpha   90.00
_cell.angle_beta   90.00
_cell.angle_gamma   90.00
#
_symmetry.space_group_name_H-M   'P 1'
#
loop_
_entity.id
_entity.type
_entity.pdbx_description
1 polymer ?
#
loop_
_entity_poly.entity_id
_entity_poly.type
_entity_poly.pdbx_seq_one_letter_code
_entity_poly.pdbx_strand_id
1 'polypeptide(L)'
;DFSRAELHETIVPSALQMDWRGSASHLTFHFYHMIFIPKPRDWCYRRFGHLLALPLPKEAEDMQVDLHLARGRIVETILIPSGVISFSETEVSHFQ
;
A
#
# COMPACT_ATOMS: atom_id res chain seq x y z
N ASP A 1 -25.07 -20.10 -0.61
CA ASP A 1 -23.78 -20.44 0.00
C ASP A 1 -22.67 -19.53 -0.51
N PHE A 2 -22.38 -18.49 0.26
CA PHE A 2 -21.26 -17.60 0.00
C PHE A 2 -20.03 -18.24 0.63
N SER A 3 -19.24 -18.96 -0.17
CA SER A 3 -17.87 -19.29 0.25
C SER A 3 -17.20 -17.96 0.63
N ARG A 4 -16.83 -17.82 1.91
CA ARG A 4 -15.88 -16.80 2.34
C ARG A 4 -14.74 -16.90 1.35
N ALA A 5 -14.46 -15.83 0.59
CA ALA A 5 -13.21 -15.74 -0.12
C ALA A 5 -12.15 -15.95 0.96
N GLU A 6 -11.51 -17.13 0.96
CA GLU A 6 -10.35 -17.39 1.78
C GLU A 6 -9.39 -16.25 1.43
N LEU A 7 -9.11 -15.38 2.39
CA LEU A 7 -8.00 -14.46 2.24
C LEU A 7 -6.78 -15.36 2.06
N HIS A 8 -6.34 -15.52 0.81
CA HIS A 8 -5.08 -16.18 0.54
C HIS A 8 -4.03 -15.45 1.37
N GLU A 9 -3.24 -16.24 2.10
CA GLU A 9 -2.18 -15.75 2.96
C GLU A 9 -1.40 -14.68 2.20
N THR A 10 -1.42 -13.44 2.69
CA THR A 10 -0.74 -12.34 2.03
C THR A 10 0.73 -12.57 2.24
N ILE A 11 1.39 -13.20 1.25
CA ILE A 11 2.84 -13.35 1.25
C ILE A 11 3.39 -11.94 1.07
N VAL A 12 3.75 -11.31 2.19
CA VAL A 12 4.51 -10.07 2.18
C VAL A 12 5.86 -10.43 1.53
N PRO A 13 6.20 -9.89 0.35
CA PRO A 13 7.47 -10.19 -0.30
C PRO A 13 8.61 -9.96 0.69
N SER A 14 9.62 -10.83 0.70
CA SER A 14 10.78 -10.66 1.60
C SER A 14 11.46 -9.30 1.44
N ALA A 15 11.34 -8.67 0.26
CA ALA A 15 11.78 -7.31 0.01
C ALA A 15 10.99 -6.22 0.78
N LEU A 16 9.76 -6.51 1.19
CA LEU A 16 8.94 -5.69 2.09
C LEU A 16 9.08 -6.13 3.56
N GLN A 17 9.59 -7.33 3.82
CA GLN A 17 9.98 -7.80 5.15
C GLN A 17 11.38 -7.27 5.49
N MET A 18 11.50 -5.95 5.60
CA MET A 18 12.72 -5.35 6.13
C MET A 18 12.70 -5.54 7.66
N ASP A 19 13.79 -6.03 8.25
CA ASP A 19 13.90 -6.12 9.71
C ASP A 19 14.42 -4.78 10.23
N TRP A 20 13.50 -3.94 10.68
CA TRP A 20 13.80 -2.57 11.12
C TRP A 20 14.38 -2.53 12.53
N ARG A 21 14.35 -3.66 13.26
CA ARG A 21 14.68 -3.75 14.69
C ARG A 21 16.16 -3.43 14.93
N GLY A 22 16.43 -2.44 15.77
CA GLY A 22 17.76 -2.08 16.25
C GLY A 22 18.61 -1.24 15.29
N SER A 23 18.04 -0.73 14.19
CA SER A 23 18.80 -0.04 13.13
C SER A 23 18.94 1.48 13.32
N ALA A 24 17.97 2.16 13.95
CA ALA A 24 18.00 3.60 14.20
C ALA A 24 16.98 4.02 15.29
N SER A 25 17.19 5.18 15.93
CA SER A 25 16.22 5.76 16.87
C SER A 25 14.90 6.19 16.19
N HIS A 26 14.96 6.46 14.88
CA HIS A 26 13.82 6.81 14.04
C HIS A 26 13.97 6.10 12.69
N LEU A 27 12.85 5.57 12.19
CA LEU A 27 12.71 4.91 10.91
C LEU A 27 12.01 5.85 9.94
N THR A 28 12.59 6.04 8.76
CA THR A 28 12.09 6.97 7.76
C THR A 28 11.49 6.20 6.58
N PHE A 29 10.31 6.65 6.14
CA PHE A 29 9.53 6.01 5.09
C PHE A 29 9.11 7.01 4.03
N HIS A 30 9.10 6.55 2.78
CA HIS A 30 8.45 7.22 1.67
C HIS A 30 6.94 6.94 1.73
N PHE A 31 6.15 8.00 1.78
CA PHE A 31 4.70 7.92 1.91
C PHE A 31 4.02 8.17 0.56
N TYR A 32 3.11 7.27 0.19
CA TYR A 32 2.33 7.34 -1.03
C TYR A 32 0.85 7.22 -0.73
N HIS A 33 0.04 8.12 -1.26
CA HIS A 33 -1.42 8.00 -1.19
C HIS A 33 -1.93 7.11 -2.32
N MET A 34 -2.77 6.14 -1.99
CA MET A 34 -3.45 5.28 -2.96
C MET A 34 -4.85 5.81 -3.24
N ILE A 35 -5.09 6.22 -4.48
CA ILE A 35 -6.43 6.61 -4.96
C ILE A 35 -7.02 5.46 -5.77
N PHE A 36 -8.24 5.08 -5.42
CA PHE A 36 -9.02 4.04 -6.08
C PHE A 36 -10.25 4.65 -6.76
N ILE A 37 -10.32 4.55 -8.08
CA ILE A 37 -11.41 5.09 -8.91
C ILE A 37 -12.14 3.91 -9.56
N PRO A 38 -13.34 3.53 -9.07
CA PRO A 38 -14.09 2.42 -9.67
C PRO A 38 -14.61 2.79 -11.06
N LYS A 39 -14.66 1.77 -11.92
CA LYS A 39 -15.26 1.82 -13.26
C LYS A 39 -16.35 0.72 -13.32
N PRO A 40 -17.65 1.07 -13.30
CA PRO A 40 -18.24 2.43 -13.23
C PRO A 40 -18.03 3.09 -11.85
N ARG A 41 -18.23 4.42 -11.74
CA ARG A 41 -18.06 5.18 -10.48
C ARG A 41 -19.25 4.96 -9.51
N ASP A 42 -19.51 3.71 -9.16
CA ASP A 42 -20.65 3.27 -8.36
C ASP A 42 -20.29 3.01 -6.88
N TRP A 43 -19.01 3.16 -6.52
CA TRP A 43 -18.49 2.84 -5.19
C TRP A 43 -17.54 3.92 -4.67
N CYS A 44 -17.50 4.11 -3.36
CA CYS A 44 -16.49 4.94 -2.69
C CYS A 44 -15.54 4.04 -1.89
N TYR A 45 -14.28 3.97 -2.32
CA TYR A 45 -13.24 3.28 -1.56
C TYR A 45 -12.73 4.16 -0.43
N ARG A 46 -12.31 3.52 0.67
CA ARG A 46 -11.53 4.22 1.69
C ARG A 46 -10.21 4.67 1.08
N ARG A 47 -9.68 5.77 1.60
CA ARG A 47 -8.35 6.24 1.25
C ARG A 47 -7.32 5.41 2.01
N PHE A 48 -6.28 4.99 1.31
CA PHE A 48 -5.19 4.22 1.88
C PHE A 48 -3.86 4.93 1.66
N GLY A 49 -2.93 4.65 2.56
CA GLY A 49 -1.58 5.16 2.53
C GLY A 49 -0.59 4.01 2.53
N HIS A 50 0.46 4.12 1.74
CA HIS A 50 1.53 3.13 1.65
C HIS A 50 2.84 3.74 2.14
N LEU A 51 3.51 3.04 3.06
CA LEU A 51 4.78 3.44 3.64
C LEU A 51 5.86 2.46 3.17
N LEU A 52 6.91 2.99 2.55
CA LEU A 52 8.00 2.20 1.99
C LEU A 52 9.36 2.63 2.54
N ALA A 53 10.25 1.66 2.78
CA ALA A 53 11.63 1.93 3.19
C ALA A 53 12.43 2.72 2.15
N LEU A 54 12.14 2.43 0.88
CA LEU A 54 12.81 2.98 -0.28
C LEU A 54 11.77 3.64 -1.18
N PRO A 55 12.14 4.68 -1.94
CA PRO A 55 11.23 5.29 -2.89
C PRO A 55 10.88 4.29 -3.99
N LEU A 56 9.71 4.48 -4.59
CA LEU A 56 9.37 3.78 -5.83
C LEU A 56 10.35 4.18 -6.94
N PRO A 57 10.67 3.27 -7.87
CA PRO A 57 11.33 3.65 -9.11
C PRO A 57 10.54 4.77 -9.80
N LYS A 58 11.24 5.68 -10.48
CA LYS A 58 10.62 6.84 -11.13
C LYS A 58 9.51 6.43 -12.09
N GLU A 59 9.69 5.32 -12.80
CA GLU A 59 8.71 4.76 -13.73
C GLU A 59 7.42 4.32 -13.04
N ALA A 60 7.50 3.91 -11.77
CA ALA A 60 6.36 3.48 -10.97
C ALA A 60 5.61 4.65 -10.30
N GLU A 61 6.23 5.82 -10.17
CA GLU A 61 5.59 7.01 -9.56
C GLU A 61 4.48 7.59 -10.46
N ASP A 62 4.68 7.55 -11.77
CA ASP A 62 3.69 8.01 -12.76
C ASP A 62 2.74 6.87 -13.21
N MET A 63 2.87 5.68 -12.63
CA MET A 63 2.14 4.50 -13.09
C MET A 63 0.69 4.53 -12.61
N GLN A 64 -0.22 4.34 -13.57
CA GLN A 64 -1.64 4.12 -13.33
C GLN A 64 -1.99 2.69 -13.73
N VAL A 65 -2.59 1.94 -12.82
CA VAL A 65 -2.91 0.52 -13.04
C VAL A 65 -4.38 0.26 -12.85
N ASP A 66 -4.97 -0.54 -13.73
CA ASP A 66 -6.32 -1.05 -13.56
C ASP A 66 -6.26 -2.36 -12.76
N LEU A 67 -6.86 -2.36 -11.56
CA LEU A 67 -7.04 -3.54 -10.74
C LEU A 67 -8.32 -4.25 -11.14
N HIS A 68 -8.19 -5.48 -11.61
CA HIS A 68 -9.31 -6.34 -11.95
C HIS A 68 -9.70 -7.14 -10.71
N LEU A 69 -10.76 -6.70 -10.04
CA LEU A 69 -11.29 -7.32 -8.83
C LEU A 69 -12.29 -8.43 -9.18
N ALA A 70 -12.70 -9.17 -8.17
CA ALA A 70 -13.73 -10.19 -8.30
C ALA A 70 -15.01 -9.61 -8.93
N ARG A 71 -15.74 -10.48 -9.65
CA ARG A 71 -17.01 -10.14 -10.32
C ARG A 71 -16.87 -9.08 -11.43
N GLY A 72 -15.69 -9.00 -12.06
CA GLY A 72 -15.45 -8.15 -13.23
C GLY A 72 -15.39 -6.66 -12.91
N ARG A 73 -15.21 -6.29 -11.64
CA ARG A 73 -15.04 -4.89 -11.24
C ARG A 73 -13.65 -4.42 -11.59
N ILE A 74 -13.54 -3.25 -12.18
CA ILE A 74 -12.26 -2.62 -12.49
C ILE A 74 -12.12 -1.37 -11.62
N VAL A 75 -10.95 -1.23 -11.01
CA VAL A 75 -10.60 -0.06 -10.21
C VAL A 75 -9.28 0.49 -10.70
N GLU A 76 -9.35 1.68 -11.27
CA GLU A 76 -8.16 2.43 -11.61
C GLU A 76 -7.47 2.89 -10.33
N THR A 77 -6.18 2.62 -10.24
CA THR A 77 -5.37 2.87 -9.05
C THR A 77 -4.22 3.79 -9.40
N ILE A 78 -4.05 4.84 -8.61
CA ILE A 78 -3.01 5.84 -8.76
C ILE A 78 -2.25 5.94 -7.44
N LEU A 79 -0.92 5.98 -7.52
CA LEU A 79 -0.03 6.23 -6.39
C LEU A 79 0.45 7.67 -6.46
N ILE A 80 0.19 8.45 -5.41
CA ILE A 80 0.63 9.85 -5.33
C ILE A 80 1.74 9.96 -4.29
N PRO A 81 2.99 10.28 -4.69
CA PRO A 81 4.05 10.60 -3.75
C PRO A 81 3.62 11.76 -2.84
N SER A 82 3.61 11.51 -1.53
CA SER A 82 3.06 12.44 -0.53
C SER A 82 4.11 12.91 0.47
N GLY A 83 5.36 12.47 0.33
CA GLY A 83 6.51 12.95 1.09
C GLY A 83 7.24 11.84 1.84
N VAL A 84 8.04 12.25 2.82
CA VAL A 84 8.82 11.38 3.67
C VAL A 84 8.39 11.60 5.11
N ILE A 85 8.15 10.52 5.86
CA ILE A 85 7.70 10.55 7.24
C ILE A 85 8.60 9.69 8.12
N SER A 86 8.84 10.11 9.35
CA SER A 86 9.65 9.37 10.32
C SER A 86 8.79 8.90 11.48
N PHE A 87 9.05 7.68 11.92
CA PHE A 87 8.41 7.06 13.09
C PHE A 87 9.47 6.57 14.05
N SER A 88 9.15 6.58 15.34
CA SER A 88 9.89 5.81 16.34
C SER A 88 9.64 4.30 16.15
N GLU A 89 10.56 3.49 16.66
CA GLU A 89 10.40 2.03 16.67
C GLU A 89 9.09 1.59 17.37
N THR A 90 8.71 2.30 18.44
CA THR A 90 7.46 2.07 19.17
C THR A 90 6.24 2.35 18.32
N GLU A 91 6.22 3.43 17.54
CA GLU A 91 5.10 3.75 16.64
C GLU A 91 4.95 2.70 15.54
N VAL A 92 6.06 2.23 14.96
CA VAL A 92 6.02 1.19 13.93
C VAL A 92 5.49 -0.14 14.46
N SER A 93 5.78 -0.48 15.72
CA SER A 93 5.27 -1.71 16.35
C SER A 93 3.74 -1.76 16.47
N HIS A 94 3.05 -0.62 16.35
CA HIS A 94 1.60 -0.53 16.33
C HIS A 94 0.97 -0.72 14.94
N PHE A 95 1.77 -0.88 13.88
CA PHE A 95 1.26 -1.12 12.51
C PHE A 95 0.94 -2.59 12.21
N GLN A 96 1.25 -3.53 13.11
CA GLN A 96 1.00 -4.97 12.96
C GLN A 96 -0.39 -5.39 13.46
#